data_AF-A0A2V8BX43-F1
#
_entry.id   AF-A0A2V8BX43-F1
#
_cell.length_a   1.000
_cell.length_b   1.000
_cell.length_c   1.000
_cell.angle_alpha   90.00
_cell.angle_beta   90.00
_cell.angle_gamma   90.00
#
_symmetry.space_group_name_H-M   'P 1'
#
loop_
_entity.id
_entity.type
_entity.pdbx_description
1 polymer ?
#
loop_
_entity_poly.entity_id
_entity_poly.type
_entity_poly.pdbx_seq_one_letter_code
_entity_poly.pdbx_strand_id
1 'polypeptide(L)'
;MHQVPRADQIELAEAIAEGAKRRPSQAFGEYFSDTGGSCALGAAYEGAYALPRDPHEAHPIRPRLHRLFDCLENVRRRCPVGCQKRLPLNAIILHLNDDHQWTREQIVEWLKHD
;
A
#
# COMPACT_ATOMS: atom_id res chain seq x y z
N MET A 1 -1.23 10.43 21.72
CA MET A 1 -0.96 10.46 20.27
C MET A 1 0.46 10.98 20.10
N HIS A 2 1.40 10.14 19.70
CA HIS A 2 2.67 10.68 19.22
C HIS A 2 2.44 11.20 17.80
N GLN A 3 3.17 12.25 17.44
CA GLN A 3 3.09 12.81 16.10
C GLN A 3 3.85 11.87 15.15
N VAL A 4 3.18 11.41 14.09
CA VAL A 4 3.85 10.65 13.04
C VAL A 4 4.47 11.64 12.05
N PRO A 5 5.78 11.55 11.76
CA PRO A 5 6.41 12.43 10.78
C PRO A 5 5.79 12.27 9.39
N ARG A 6 5.74 13.36 8.61
CA ARG A 6 5.32 13.28 7.20
C ARG A 6 6.26 12.40 6.36
N ALA A 7 7.55 12.36 6.71
CA ALA A 7 8.54 11.52 6.05
C ALA A 7 8.11 10.05 5.96
N ASP A 8 7.50 9.50 7.01
CA ASP A 8 7.04 8.10 7.04
C ASP A 8 5.95 7.80 5.99
N GLN A 9 5.06 8.77 5.69
CA GLN A 9 4.08 8.63 4.62
C GLN A 9 4.70 8.74 3.22
N ILE A 10 5.76 9.54 3.08
CA ILE A 10 6.52 9.66 1.84
C ILE A 10 7.31 8.37 1.58
N GLU A 11 7.96 7.81 2.59
CA GLU A 11 8.66 6.53 2.52
C GLU A 11 7.70 5.39 2.16
N LEU A 12 6.50 5.36 2.75
CA LEU A 12 5.44 4.43 2.35
C LEU A 12 5.09 4.59 0.86
N ALA A 13 4.89 5.82 0.38
CA ALA A 13 4.57 6.09 -1.02
C ALA A 13 5.70 5.64 -1.96
N GLU A 14 6.96 5.89 -1.60
CA GLU A 14 8.13 5.45 -2.37
C GLU A 14 8.22 3.92 -2.43
N ALA A 15 7.98 3.24 -1.31
CA ALA A 15 7.95 1.79 -1.26
C ALA A 15 6.85 1.20 -2.16
N ILE A 16 5.65 1.80 -2.17
CA ILE A 16 4.57 1.39 -3.10
C ILE A 16 5.02 1.56 -4.54
N ALA A 17 5.59 2.72 -4.89
CA ALA A 17 6.06 3.00 -6.25
C ALA A 17 7.14 2.01 -6.70
N GLU A 18 8.08 1.68 -5.83
CA GLU A 18 9.15 0.73 -6.13
C GLU A 18 8.62 -0.70 -6.29
N GLY A 19 7.72 -1.14 -5.41
CA GLY A 19 7.09 -2.45 -5.55
C GLY A 19 6.21 -2.57 -6.79
N ALA A 20 5.55 -1.49 -7.20
CA ALA A 20 4.74 -1.45 -8.42
C ALA A 20 5.58 -1.69 -9.68
N LYS A 21 6.81 -1.15 -9.73
CA LYS A 21 7.76 -1.43 -10.83
C LYS A 21 8.19 -2.89 -10.88
N ARG A 22 8.38 -3.52 -9.71
CA ARG A 22 8.84 -4.91 -9.59
C ARG A 22 7.76 -5.93 -9.90
N ARG A 23 6.51 -5.62 -9.56
CA ARG A 23 5.32 -6.39 -9.90
C ARG A 23 4.35 -5.52 -10.70
N PRO A 24 4.51 -5.40 -12.02
CA PRO A 24 3.73 -4.45 -12.84
C PRO A 24 2.22 -4.68 -12.80
N SER A 25 1.79 -5.92 -12.57
CA SER A 25 0.38 -6.28 -12.47
C SER A 25 -0.19 -5.87 -11.09
N GLN A 26 -1.32 -5.17 -11.09
CA GLN A 26 -2.05 -4.83 -9.86
C GLN A 26 -2.90 -6.02 -9.40
N ALA A 27 -2.98 -6.23 -8.09
CA ALA A 27 -3.90 -7.19 -7.47
C ALA A 27 -4.97 -6.47 -6.63
N PHE A 28 -6.11 -7.13 -6.45
CA PHE A 28 -7.26 -6.65 -5.69
C PHE A 28 -7.75 -7.75 -4.76
N GLY A 29 -8.07 -7.41 -3.51
CA GLY A 29 -8.53 -8.37 -2.49
C GLY A 29 -7.43 -9.28 -1.92
N GLU A 30 -6.19 -9.15 -2.37
CA GLU A 30 -5.04 -9.91 -1.91
C GLU A 30 -3.75 -9.07 -1.97
N TYR A 31 -2.75 -9.42 -1.15
CA TYR A 31 -1.46 -8.71 -1.17
C TYR A 31 -0.60 -9.07 -2.38
N PHE A 32 -0.54 -10.36 -2.72
CA PHE A 32 0.23 -10.91 -3.83
C PHE A 32 -0.62 -11.94 -4.54
N SER A 33 -0.87 -11.76 -5.83
CA SER A 33 -1.63 -12.72 -6.62
C SER A 33 -0.76 -13.91 -7.03
N ASP A 34 -1.42 -15.02 -7.30
CA ASP A 34 -0.84 -16.23 -7.91
C ASP A 34 -0.25 -15.96 -9.32
N THR A 35 -0.71 -14.90 -9.99
CA THR A 35 -0.22 -14.38 -11.27
C THR A 35 0.94 -13.38 -11.14
N GLY A 36 1.41 -13.12 -9.92
CA GLY A 36 2.60 -12.33 -9.64
C GLY A 36 2.38 -10.83 -9.45
N GLY A 37 1.13 -10.38 -9.42
CA GLY A 37 0.76 -9.00 -9.12
C GLY A 37 0.77 -8.69 -7.62
N SER A 38 0.58 -7.41 -7.28
CA SER A 38 0.39 -6.98 -5.90
C SER A 38 -0.56 -5.80 -5.77
N CYS A 39 -1.29 -5.73 -4.66
CA CYS A 39 -2.06 -4.54 -4.30
C CYS A 39 -1.12 -3.42 -3.82
N ALA A 40 -1.66 -2.24 -3.48
CA ALA A 40 -0.85 -1.14 -2.94
C ALA A 40 -0.02 -1.52 -1.71
N LEU A 41 -0.60 -2.17 -0.70
CA LEU A 41 0.16 -2.59 0.49
C LEU A 41 1.14 -3.73 0.20
N GLY A 42 0.79 -4.65 -0.71
CA GLY A 42 1.73 -5.68 -1.18
C GLY A 42 2.92 -5.07 -1.91
N ALA A 43 2.68 -4.05 -2.73
CA ALA A 43 3.72 -3.27 -3.39
C ALA A 43 4.61 -2.53 -2.38
N ALA A 44 4.05 -1.93 -1.32
CA ALA A 44 4.86 -1.35 -0.25
C ALA A 44 5.85 -2.37 0.36
N TYR A 45 5.36 -3.59 0.62
CA TYR A 45 6.20 -4.65 1.19
C TYR A 45 7.27 -5.14 0.20
N GLU A 46 6.91 -5.30 -1.08
CA GLU A 46 7.85 -5.62 -2.17
C GLU A 46 8.94 -4.58 -2.32
N GLY A 47 8.58 -3.29 -2.30
CA GLY A 47 9.53 -2.18 -2.39
C GLY A 47 10.51 -2.13 -1.22
N ALA A 48 10.06 -2.51 -0.01
CA ALA A 48 10.90 -2.52 1.18
C ALA A 48 11.85 -3.73 1.28
N TYR A 49 11.45 -4.91 0.77
CA TYR A 49 12.15 -6.17 1.04
C TYR A 49 12.66 -6.95 -0.18
N ALA A 50 12.29 -6.59 -1.41
CA ALA A 50 12.67 -7.31 -2.62
C ALA A 50 12.35 -8.82 -2.57
N LEU A 51 11.08 -9.19 -2.73
CA LEU A 51 10.62 -10.56 -2.51
C LEU A 51 11.03 -11.49 -3.67
N PRO A 52 10.93 -12.82 -3.49
CA PRO A 52 11.12 -13.75 -4.59
C PRO A 52 10.24 -13.42 -5.79
N ARG A 53 10.80 -13.55 -6.99
CA ARG A 53 10.08 -13.29 -8.25
C ARG A 53 9.02 -14.35 -8.55
N ASP A 54 9.18 -15.55 -8.02
CA ASP A 54 8.17 -16.61 -8.14
C ASP A 54 6.88 -16.18 -7.43
N PRO A 55 5.74 -16.05 -8.15
CA PRO A 55 4.45 -15.73 -7.56
C PRO A 55 4.02 -16.71 -6.47
N HIS A 56 4.34 -18.00 -6.61
CA HIS A 56 3.94 -19.03 -5.65
C HIS A 56 4.69 -18.92 -4.32
N GLU A 57 5.92 -18.42 -4.35
CA GLU A 57 6.69 -18.13 -3.13
C GLU A 57 6.20 -16.84 -2.45
N ALA A 58 5.76 -15.85 -3.24
CA ALA A 58 5.28 -14.58 -2.72
C ALA A 58 3.83 -14.63 -2.18
N HIS A 59 2.95 -15.41 -2.81
CA HIS A 59 1.54 -15.53 -2.46
C HIS A 59 1.23 -15.87 -0.97
N PRO A 60 1.95 -16.80 -0.30
CA PRO A 60 1.70 -17.09 1.11
C PRO A 60 2.21 -16.01 2.06
N ILE A 61 2.98 -15.03 1.59
CA ILE A 61 3.54 -13.97 2.44
C ILE A 61 2.40 -13.12 3.03
N ARG A 62 2.54 -12.79 4.31
CA ARG A 62 1.65 -11.88 5.04
C ARG A 62 2.46 -10.66 5.50
N PRO A 63 2.37 -9.53 4.80
CA PRO A 63 3.14 -8.33 5.13
C PRO A 63 2.91 -7.85 6.57
N ARG A 64 3.99 -7.59 7.30
CA ARG A 64 3.94 -6.98 8.65
C ARG A 64 4.26 -5.47 8.58
N LEU A 65 3.52 -4.76 7.74
CA LEU A 65 3.83 -3.37 7.37
C LEU A 65 3.76 -2.37 8.53
N HIS A 66 2.96 -2.62 9.56
CA HIS A 66 2.90 -1.79 10.77
C HIS A 66 4.26 -1.72 11.51
N ARG A 67 5.20 -2.63 11.22
CA ARG A 67 6.57 -2.59 11.78
C ARG A 67 7.52 -1.72 10.97
N LEU A 68 7.12 -1.34 9.75
CA LEU A 68 7.92 -0.56 8.81
C LEU A 68 7.45 0.90 8.77
N PHE A 69 6.14 1.09 8.67
CA PHE A 69 5.53 2.39 8.46
C PHE A 69 4.51 2.63 9.58
N ASP A 70 4.86 3.52 10.50
CA ASP A 70 4.04 3.82 11.67
C ASP A 70 2.73 4.54 11.29
N CYS A 71 2.76 5.31 10.20
CA CYS A 71 1.63 6.06 9.66
C CYS A 71 0.44 5.17 9.28
N LEU A 72 0.68 3.88 8.99
CA LEU A 72 -0.37 2.94 8.60
C LEU A 72 -1.46 2.78 9.66
N GLU A 73 -1.09 2.79 10.95
CA GLU A 73 -2.05 2.69 12.05
C GLU A 73 -2.39 4.06 12.66
N ASN A 74 -1.43 4.98 12.65
CA ASN A 74 -1.50 6.22 13.44
C ASN A 74 -1.93 7.47 12.64
N VAL A 75 -2.00 7.39 11.31
CA VAL A 75 -2.53 8.49 10.46
C VAL A 75 -3.89 8.10 9.92
N ARG A 76 -4.88 8.99 10.09
CA ARG A 76 -6.24 8.81 9.59
C ARG A 76 -6.58 9.83 8.52
N ARG A 77 -6.92 9.36 7.31
CA ARG A 77 -7.37 10.20 6.20
C ARG A 77 -8.82 9.90 5.81
N ARG A 78 -9.46 10.88 5.16
CA ARG A 78 -10.80 10.72 4.56
C ARG A 78 -10.66 10.14 3.16
N CYS A 79 -11.62 9.33 2.73
CA CYS A 79 -11.67 8.88 1.34
C CYS A 79 -11.76 10.10 0.39
N PRO A 80 -10.84 10.24 -0.58
CA PRO A 80 -10.83 11.35 -1.54
C PRO A 80 -11.92 11.24 -2.62
N VAL A 81 -12.57 10.09 -2.79
CA VAL A 81 -13.55 9.84 -3.87
C VAL A 81 -14.99 10.25 -3.48
N GLY A 82 -15.19 10.77 -2.27
CA GLY A 82 -16.50 11.29 -1.80
C GLY A 82 -17.27 10.33 -0.88
N CYS A 83 -16.68 9.19 -0.50
CA CYS A 83 -17.24 8.37 0.58
C CYS A 83 -17.15 9.09 1.94
N GLN A 84 -18.05 8.77 2.86
CA GLN A 84 -18.03 9.27 4.24
C GLN A 84 -16.98 8.57 5.13
N LYS A 85 -16.22 7.62 4.58
CA LYS A 85 -15.20 6.84 5.29
C LYS A 85 -14.03 7.73 5.72
N ARG A 86 -13.66 7.67 7.00
CA ARG A 86 -12.42 8.21 7.58
C ARG A 86 -11.72 7.11 8.36
N LEU A 87 -10.64 6.58 7.80
CA LEU A 87 -10.00 5.34 8.25
C LEU A 87 -8.50 5.57 8.48
N PRO A 88 -7.82 4.70 9.24
CA PRO A 88 -6.36 4.68 9.28
C PRO A 88 -5.77 4.37 7.89
N LEU A 89 -4.51 4.74 7.67
CA LEU A 89 -3.91 4.65 6.33
C LEU A 89 -3.89 3.22 5.78
N ASN A 90 -3.67 2.20 6.61
CA ASN A 90 -3.75 0.80 6.18
C ASN A 90 -5.10 0.46 5.49
N ALA A 91 -6.20 0.84 6.13
CA ALA A 91 -7.55 0.49 5.72
C ALA A 91 -8.05 1.41 4.61
N ILE A 92 -7.68 2.70 4.62
CA ILE A 92 -8.07 3.60 3.53
C ILE A 92 -7.32 3.27 2.23
N ILE A 93 -6.06 2.83 2.30
CA ILE A 93 -5.30 2.38 1.12
C ILE A 93 -5.93 1.14 0.52
N LEU A 94 -6.27 0.13 1.33
CA LEU A 94 -7.00 -1.05 0.87
C LEU A 94 -8.37 -0.67 0.29
N HIS A 95 -9.10 0.21 0.95
CA HIS A 95 -10.37 0.73 0.42
C HIS A 95 -10.21 1.41 -0.94
N LEU A 96 -9.18 2.24 -1.13
CA LEU A 96 -8.92 2.89 -2.42
C LEU A 96 -8.50 1.88 -3.49
N ASN A 97 -7.66 0.92 -3.13
CA ASN A 97 -7.22 -0.16 -4.02
C ASN A 97 -8.41 -1.03 -4.45
N ASP A 98 -9.20 -1.54 -3.51
CA ASP A 98 -10.18 -2.59 -3.78
C ASP A 98 -11.56 -2.05 -4.16
N ASP A 99 -12.09 -1.07 -3.41
CA ASP A 99 -13.45 -0.55 -3.65
C ASP A 99 -13.47 0.52 -4.76
N HIS A 100 -12.39 1.30 -4.87
CA HIS A 100 -12.29 2.39 -5.86
C HIS A 100 -11.36 2.06 -7.03
N GLN A 101 -10.72 0.89 -7.01
CA GLN A 101 -9.82 0.43 -8.06
C GLN A 101 -8.76 1.46 -8.46
N TRP A 102 -8.32 2.28 -7.50
CA TRP A 102 -7.22 3.20 -7.74
C TRP A 102 -5.97 2.40 -8.12
N THR A 103 -5.22 2.92 -9.08
CA THR A 103 -3.91 2.37 -9.37
C THR A 103 -2.96 2.65 -8.20
N ARG A 104 -1.94 1.81 -8.06
CA ARG A 104 -0.85 2.05 -7.09
C ARG A 104 -0.24 3.44 -7.27
N GLU A 105 -0.10 3.93 -8.50
CA GLU A 105 0.41 5.27 -8.80
C GLU A 105 -0.54 6.37 -8.32
N GLN A 106 -1.86 6.21 -8.48
CA GLN A 106 -2.84 7.15 -7.92
C GLN A 106 -2.76 7.21 -6.39
N ILE A 107 -2.59 6.06 -5.74
CA ILE A 107 -2.40 5.98 -4.28
C ILE A 107 -1.07 6.63 -3.86
N VAL A 108 0.01 6.44 -4.62
CA VAL A 108 1.31 7.08 -4.38
C VAL A 108 1.19 8.60 -4.43
N GLU A 109 0.60 9.13 -5.50
CA GLU A 109 0.43 10.57 -5.65
C GLU A 109 -0.47 11.13 -4.54
N TRP A 110 -1.53 10.43 -4.19
CA TRP A 110 -2.38 10.82 -3.06
C TRP A 110 -1.69 10.78 -1.70
N LEU A 111 -0.80 9.82 -1.44
CA LEU A 111 -0.03 9.80 -0.20
C LEU A 111 0.98 10.96 -0.13
N LYS A 112 1.58 11.29 -1.27
CA LYS A 112 2.50 12.43 -1.41
C LYS A 112 1.79 13.77 -1.27
N HIS A 113 0.52 13.85 -1.67
CA HIS A 113 -0.31 15.04 -1.53
C HIS A 113 -1.06 15.07 -0.18
N ASP A 114 -0.67 16.04 0.66
CA ASP A 114 -1.38 16.55 1.84
C ASP A 114 -0.52 17.64 2.49
#